data_AF-A0A371EHV6-F1
#
_entry.id   AF-A0A371EHV6-F1
#
_cell.length_a   1.000
_cell.length_b   1.000
_cell.length_c   1.000
_cell.angle_alpha   90.00
_cell.angle_beta   90.00
_cell.angle_gamma   90.00
#
_symmetry.space_group_name_H-M   'P 1'
#
loop_
_entity.id
_entity.type
_entity.pdbx_description
1 polymer ?
#
loop_
_entity_poly.entity_id
_entity_poly.type
_entity_poly.pdbx_seq_one_letter_code
_entity_poly.pdbx_strand_id
1 'polypeptide(L)'
;MTQFAARAVVEFCTKYGIKQSFTLVEHPQRNRQAEVTNRWLEEAKGRWVEELPQVLWSNHTTPHHTWPPIKSPFHLTFGMDAMIPAEVKESSPRATLCQKDNNKEELRVNLDLLQEEREMATFVSA
;
A
#
# COMPACT_ATOMS: atom_id res chain seq x y z
N MET A 1 23.46 -17.04 6.58
CA MET A 1 23.35 -15.98 5.54
C MET A 1 21.88 -15.64 5.38
N THR A 2 21.51 -14.37 5.50
CA THR A 2 20.13 -13.93 5.25
C THR A 2 19.82 -14.07 3.76
N GLN A 3 18.64 -14.60 3.41
CA GLN A 3 18.23 -14.85 2.01
C GLN A 3 18.35 -13.61 1.11
N PHE A 4 18.20 -12.41 1.69
CA PHE A 4 18.29 -11.13 0.98
C PHE A 4 19.72 -10.66 0.69
N ALA A 5 20.73 -11.27 1.32
CA ALA A 5 22.15 -11.06 1.04
C ALA A 5 22.73 -12.12 0.09
N ALA A 6 21.90 -13.05 -0.40
CA ALA A 6 22.33 -14.06 -1.36
C ALA A 6 22.75 -13.41 -2.68
N ARG A 7 23.80 -13.94 -3.31
CA ARG A 7 24.39 -13.39 -4.55
C ARG A 7 23.35 -13.18 -5.65
N ALA A 8 22.42 -14.12 -5.83
CA ALA A 8 21.35 -14.01 -6.82
C ALA A 8 20.43 -12.80 -6.58
N VAL A 9 20.14 -12.46 -5.32
CA VAL A 9 19.31 -11.30 -4.97
C VAL A 9 20.07 -10.00 -5.18
N VAL A 10 21.36 -9.97 -4.84
CA VAL A 10 22.22 -8.80 -5.07
C VAL A 10 22.32 -8.52 -6.58
N GLU A 11 22.61 -9.55 -7.39
CA GLU A 11 22.68 -9.43 -8.85
C GLU A 11 21.35 -8.95 -9.44
N PHE A 12 20.22 -9.47 -8.96
CA PHE A 12 18.89 -9.00 -9.36
C PHE A 12 18.69 -7.51 -9.02
N CYS A 13 18.98 -7.10 -7.78
CA CYS A 13 18.83 -5.72 -7.35
C CYS A 13 19.72 -4.78 -8.17
N THR A 14 20.99 -5.14 -8.40
CA THR A 14 21.90 -4.36 -9.24
C THR A 14 21.40 -4.24 -10.67
N LYS A 15 20.88 -5.32 -11.26
CA LYS A 15 20.34 -5.32 -12.63
C LYS A 15 19.20 -4.31 -12.83
N TYR A 16 18.36 -4.11 -11.81
CA TYR A 16 17.23 -3.17 -11.87
C TYR A 16 17.52 -1.83 -11.18
N GLY A 17 18.77 -1.54 -10.80
CA GLY A 17 19.13 -0.29 -10.12
C GLY A 17 18.54 -0.14 -8.71
N ILE A 18 18.12 -1.24 -8.07
CA ILE A 18 17.52 -1.25 -6.74
C ILE A 18 18.64 -1.17 -5.69
N LYS A 19 18.63 -0.10 -4.89
CA LYS A 19 19.58 0.07 -3.78
C LYS A 19 19.13 -0.76 -2.57
N GLN A 20 19.92 -1.77 -2.20
CA GLN A 20 19.68 -2.55 -0.99
C GLN A 20 20.16 -1.77 0.25
N SER A 21 19.34 -1.77 1.30
CA SER A 21 19.70 -1.21 2.61
C SER A 21 19.50 -2.30 3.65
N PHE A 22 20.54 -2.60 4.42
CA PHE A 22 20.48 -3.60 5.50
C PHE A 22 20.45 -2.88 6.86
N THR A 23 19.55 -3.32 7.74
CA THR A 23 19.53 -2.90 9.14
C THR A 23 20.16 -3.99 10.01
N LEU A 24 20.89 -3.58 11.04
CA LEU A 24 21.38 -4.51 12.06
C LEU A 24 20.19 -5.08 12.84
N VAL A 25 20.29 -6.36 13.22
CA VAL A 25 19.23 -7.08 13.97
C VAL A 25 18.90 -6.39 15.29
N GLU A 26 19.89 -5.73 15.91
CA GLU A 26 19.74 -5.06 17.21
C GLU A 26 19.02 -3.70 17.13
N HIS A 27 18.79 -3.16 15.93
CA HIS A 27 18.12 -1.88 15.72
C HIS A 27 17.05 -1.96 14.61
N PRO A 28 15.90 -2.61 14.86
CA PRO A 28 14.86 -2.89 13.86
C PRO A 28 14.00 -1.68 13.48
N GLN A 29 14.34 -0.46 13.90
CA GLN A 29 13.47 0.73 13.73
C GLN A 29 12.99 0.94 12.28
N ARG A 30 13.79 0.56 11.27
CA ARG A 30 13.44 0.66 9.85
C ARG A 30 12.56 -0.49 9.31
N ASN A 31 12.45 -1.60 10.03
CA ASN A 31 11.68 -2.80 9.63
C ASN A 31 10.33 -2.91 10.37
N ARG A 32 10.05 -1.98 11.28
CA ARG A 32 8.86 -2.00 12.15
C ARG A 32 7.54 -2.14 11.38
N GLN A 33 7.41 -1.47 10.24
CA GLN A 33 6.21 -1.54 9.40
C GLN A 33 5.97 -2.95 8.86
N ALA A 34 7.03 -3.61 8.39
CA ALA A 34 6.95 -4.99 7.91
C ALA A 34 6.62 -5.95 9.07
N GLU A 35 7.18 -5.72 10.26
CA GLU A 35 6.88 -6.53 11.45
C GLU A 35 5.42 -6.43 11.89
N VAL A 36 4.83 -5.22 11.90
CA VAL A 36 3.41 -5.03 12.21
C VAL A 36 2.54 -5.76 11.20
N THR A 37 2.85 -5.61 9.91
CA THR A 37 2.08 -6.25 8.83
C THR A 37 2.19 -7.78 8.90
N ASN A 38 3.38 -8.31 9.16
CA ASN A 38 3.61 -9.75 9.28
C ASN A 38 2.87 -10.36 10.48
N ARG A 39 2.70 -9.64 11.59
CA ARG A 39 1.90 -10.13 12.73
C ARG A 39 0.46 -10.48 12.35
N TRP A 40 -0.19 -9.64 11.55
CA TRP A 40 -1.56 -9.91 11.08
C TRP A 40 -1.62 -11.14 10.15
N LEU A 41 -0.56 -11.41 9.38
CA LEU A 41 -0.48 -12.59 8.54
C LEU A 41 -0.27 -13.87 9.35
N GLU A 42 0.55 -13.81 10.41
CA GLU A 42 0.74 -14.94 11.33
C GLU A 42 -0.54 -15.28 12.10
N GLU A 43 -1.34 -14.28 12.48
CA GLU A 43 -2.64 -14.46 13.13
C GLU A 43 -3.66 -15.23 12.26
N ALA A 44 -3.49 -15.24 10.94
CA ALA A 44 -4.35 -15.99 10.01
C ALA A 44 -4.14 -17.52 10.03
N LYS A 45 -3.21 -18.04 10.87
CA LYS A 45 -3.05 -19.47 11.25
C LYS A 45 -3.19 -20.49 10.11
N GLY A 46 -2.63 -20.21 8.94
CA GLY A 46 -2.60 -21.18 7.82
C GLY A 46 -3.74 -21.07 6.81
N ARG A 47 -4.76 -20.23 7.04
CA ARG A 47 -5.76 -19.84 6.01
C ARG A 47 -5.30 -18.67 5.15
N TRP A 48 -4.04 -18.26 5.31
CA TRP A 48 -3.51 -17.09 4.62
C TRP A 48 -3.56 -17.28 3.11
N VAL A 49 -3.41 -18.49 2.56
CA VAL A 49 -3.45 -18.67 1.09
C VAL A 49 -4.80 -18.26 0.51
N GLU A 50 -5.89 -18.61 1.18
CA GLU A 50 -7.25 -18.28 0.75
C GLU A 50 -7.65 -16.84 1.12
N GLU A 51 -7.22 -16.35 2.27
CA GLU A 51 -7.62 -15.06 2.83
C GLU A 51 -6.70 -13.90 2.42
N LEU A 52 -5.47 -14.17 1.97
CA LEU A 52 -4.46 -13.15 1.66
C LEU A 52 -4.96 -12.10 0.65
N PRO A 53 -5.67 -12.46 -0.44
CA PRO A 53 -6.21 -11.46 -1.36
C PRO A 53 -7.19 -10.49 -0.67
N GLN A 54 -8.04 -11.00 0.22
CA GLN A 54 -9.00 -10.20 1.00
C GLN A 54 -8.27 -9.32 2.01
N VAL A 55 -7.30 -9.88 2.74
CA VAL A 55 -6.50 -9.15 3.74
C VAL A 55 -5.70 -8.01 3.10
N LEU A 56 -5.05 -8.27 1.95
CA LEU A 56 -4.33 -7.24 1.21
C LEU A 56 -5.28 -6.17 0.67
N TRP A 57 -6.45 -6.57 0.17
CA TRP A 57 -7.46 -5.62 -0.28
C TRP A 57 -7.94 -4.71 0.86
N SER A 58 -8.29 -5.27 2.01
CA SER A 58 -8.67 -4.49 3.19
C SER A 58 -7.55 -3.56 3.64
N ASN A 59 -6.30 -4.04 3.73
CA ASN A 59 -5.15 -3.20 4.09
C ASN A 59 -5.00 -2.01 3.13
N HIS A 60 -5.09 -2.24 1.82
CA HIS A 60 -4.96 -1.18 0.83
C HIS A 60 -6.13 -0.19 0.82
N THR A 61 -7.35 -0.64 1.13
CA THR A 61 -8.57 0.17 0.99
C THR A 61 -9.09 0.78 2.29
N THR A 62 -8.65 0.31 3.45
CA THR A 62 -9.00 0.87 4.75
C THR A 62 -8.09 2.07 5.07
N PRO A 63 -8.66 3.25 5.36
CA PRO A 63 -7.88 4.39 5.85
C PRO A 63 -7.21 4.09 7.20
N HIS A 64 -5.95 4.50 7.36
CA HIS A 64 -5.24 4.26 8.61
C HIS A 64 -5.76 5.22 9.69
N HIS A 65 -6.25 4.70 10.80
CA HIS A 65 -6.95 5.46 11.85
C HIS A 65 -6.05 6.35 12.72
N THR A 66 -4.75 6.44 12.42
CA THR A 66 -3.81 7.01 13.40
C THR A 66 -3.87 8.51 13.47
N TRP A 67 -3.99 9.29 12.38
CA TRP A 67 -4.13 10.76 12.46
C TRP A 67 -4.50 11.36 11.08
N PRO A 68 -5.08 12.59 10.98
CA PRO A 68 -5.38 13.24 9.70
C PRO A 68 -4.12 13.62 8.91
N PRO A 69 -4.16 13.57 7.56
CA PRO A 69 -5.29 13.17 6.72
C PRO A 69 -5.50 11.65 6.70
N ILE A 70 -6.73 11.22 7.02
CA ILE A 70 -7.12 9.81 7.08
C ILE A 70 -7.33 9.33 5.64
N LYS A 71 -6.26 8.83 5.00
CA LYS A 71 -6.27 8.30 3.63
C LYS A 71 -5.90 6.82 3.61
N SER A 72 -6.50 6.07 2.68
CA SER A 72 -6.12 4.68 2.44
C SER A 72 -4.80 4.59 1.68
N PRO A 73 -4.01 3.51 1.83
CA PRO A 73 -2.81 3.30 1.01
C PRO A 73 -3.10 3.31 -0.50
N PHE A 74 -4.27 2.80 -0.91
CA PHE A 74 -4.72 2.86 -2.30
C PHE A 74 -4.89 4.31 -2.77
N HIS A 75 -5.53 5.15 -1.96
CA HIS A 75 -5.65 6.59 -2.24
C HIS A 75 -4.27 7.21 -2.42
N LEU A 76 -3.35 7.00 -1.47
CA LEU A 76 -2.00 7.57 -1.55
C LEU A 76 -1.19 7.07 -2.76
N THR A 77 -1.57 5.94 -3.34
CA THR A 77 -0.91 5.39 -4.54
C THR A 77 -1.52 5.93 -5.83
N PHE A 78 -2.85 5.99 -5.91
CA PHE A 78 -3.59 6.23 -7.15
C PHE A 78 -4.36 7.57 -7.19
N GLY A 79 -4.44 8.32 -6.09
CA GLY A 79 -5.11 9.62 -6.03
C GLY A 79 -6.61 9.54 -5.88
N MET A 80 -7.16 8.34 -5.70
CA MET A 80 -8.59 8.15 -5.57
C MET A 80 -8.89 6.98 -4.65
N ASP A 81 -10.05 7.00 -4.01
CA ASP A 81 -10.48 5.88 -3.18
C ASP A 81 -10.86 4.68 -4.04
N ALA A 82 -10.43 3.50 -3.60
CA ALA A 82 -10.84 2.24 -4.22
C ALA A 82 -12.36 2.11 -4.19
N MET A 83 -12.90 1.58 -5.28
CA MET A 83 -14.30 1.25 -5.36
C MET A 83 -14.53 -0.13 -4.74
N ILE A 84 -15.40 -0.22 -3.74
CA ILE A 84 -15.62 -1.50 -3.04
C ILE A 84 -16.53 -2.41 -3.88
N PRO A 85 -16.39 -3.75 -3.77
CA PRO A 85 -17.21 -4.68 -4.55
C PRO A 85 -18.73 -4.49 -4.38
N ALA A 86 -19.17 -4.03 -3.20
CA ALA A 86 -20.58 -3.70 -2.94
C ALA A 86 -21.07 -2.53 -3.80
N GLU A 87 -20.28 -1.46 -3.92
CA GLU A 87 -20.61 -0.30 -4.76
C GLU A 87 -20.76 -0.69 -6.23
N VAL A 88 -19.91 -1.61 -6.71
CA VAL A 88 -19.97 -2.12 -8.09
C VAL A 88 -21.22 -2.97 -8.31
N LYS A 89 -21.52 -3.87 -7.37
CA LYS A 89 -22.69 -4.77 -7.46
C LYS A 89 -24.01 -4.00 -7.39
N GLU A 90 -24.08 -2.97 -6.56
CA GLU A 90 -25.29 -2.17 -6.35
C GLU A 90 -25.45 -1.03 -7.35
N SER A 91 -24.56 -0.93 -8.35
CA SER A 91 -24.58 0.17 -9.33
C SER A 91 -24.62 1.53 -8.65
N SER A 92 -23.75 1.74 -7.65
CA SER A 92 -23.70 2.98 -6.88
C SER A 92 -23.52 4.20 -7.82
N PRO A 93 -23.83 5.43 -7.36
CA PRO A 93 -23.55 6.63 -8.15
C PRO A 93 -22.09 6.69 -8.61
N ARG A 94 -21.13 6.27 -7.77
CA ARG A 94 -19.72 6.16 -8.16
C ARG A 94 -19.51 5.15 -9.29
N ALA A 95 -20.24 4.04 -9.30
CA ALA A 95 -20.20 3.02 -10.35
C ALA A 95 -20.70 3.54 -11.69
N THR A 96 -21.81 4.27 -11.65
CA THR A 96 -22.54 4.72 -12.84
C THR A 96 -21.90 5.97 -13.46
N LEU A 97 -21.30 6.84 -12.65
CA LEU A 97 -20.57 8.02 -13.12
C LEU A 97 -19.10 7.75 -13.49
N CYS A 98 -18.56 6.55 -13.23
CA CYS A 98 -17.20 6.18 -13.63
C CYS A 98 -17.09 6.05 -15.16
N GLN A 99 -16.93 7.17 -15.86
CA GLN A 99 -16.64 7.24 -17.28
C GLN A 99 -15.13 7.16 -17.49
N LYS A 100 -14.66 6.10 -18.16
CA LYS A 100 -13.22 5.82 -18.39
C LYS A 100 -12.45 7.01 -18.98
N ASP A 101 -13.09 7.85 -19.78
CA ASP A 101 -12.44 8.96 -20.49
C ASP A 101 -12.44 10.28 -19.68
N ASN A 102 -13.50 10.59 -18.94
CA ASN A 102 -13.54 11.79 -18.07
C ASN A 102 -12.70 11.63 -16.80
N ASN A 103 -12.62 10.40 -16.26
CA ASN A 103 -11.88 10.12 -15.03
C ASN A 103 -10.36 10.31 -15.20
N LYS A 104 -9.84 10.37 -16.43
CA LYS A 104 -8.40 10.51 -16.68
C LYS A 104 -7.87 11.89 -16.32
N GLU A 105 -8.63 12.94 -16.59
CA GLU A 105 -8.20 14.32 -16.29
C GLU A 105 -8.34 14.61 -14.79
N GLU A 106 -9.42 14.14 -14.16
CA GLU A 106 -9.59 14.16 -12.70
C GLU A 106 -8.49 13.37 -11.99
N LEU A 107 -8.14 12.19 -12.50
CA LEU A 107 -7.04 11.37 -11.97
C LEU A 107 -5.68 12.10 -12.06
N ARG A 108 -5.43 12.88 -13.12
CA ARG A 108 -4.21 13.69 -13.24
C ARG A 108 -4.14 14.77 -12.17
N VAL A 109 -5.23 15.52 -12.00
CA VAL A 109 -5.33 16.56 -10.96
C VAL A 109 -5.12 15.94 -9.57
N ASN A 110 -5.74 14.78 -9.31
CA ASN A 110 -5.55 14.09 -8.05
C ASN A 110 -4.11 13.60 -7.86
N LEU A 111 -3.47 13.06 -8.90
CA LEU A 111 -2.05 12.65 -8.87
C LEU A 111 -1.10 13.83 -8.63
N ASP A 112 -1.43 15.01 -9.14
CA ASP A 112 -0.64 16.23 -8.89
C ASP A 112 -0.76 16.68 -7.43
N LEU A 113 -1.97 16.60 -6.84
CA LEU A 113 -2.23 16.93 -5.43
C LEU A 113 -1.75 15.84 -4.45
N LEU A 114 -1.56 14.61 -4.92
CA LEU A 114 -1.15 13.47 -4.10
C LEU A 114 0.19 13.65 -3.41
N GLN A 115 1.10 14.43 -3.99
CA GLN A 115 2.40 14.66 -3.39
C GLN A 115 2.26 15.36 -2.04
N GLU A 116 1.37 16.37 -1.94
CA GLU A 116 1.07 17.05 -0.68
C GLU A 116 0.44 16.09 0.33
N GLU A 117 -0.49 15.24 -0.11
CA GLU A 117 -1.13 14.25 0.77
C GLU A 117 -0.15 13.19 1.29
N ARG A 118 0.80 12.75 0.46
CA ARG A 118 1.87 11.81 0.84
C ARG A 118 2.82 12.44 1.85
N GLU A 119 3.18 13.70 1.66
CA GLU A 119 4.04 14.43 2.60
C GLU A 119 3.36 14.54 3.96
N MET A 120 2.06 14.87 3.99
CA MET A 120 1.28 14.91 5.23
C MET A 120 1.16 13.54 5.90
N ALA A 121 1.00 12.46 5.13
CA ALA A 121 0.93 11.09 5.66
C ALA A 121 2.31 10.58 6.17
N THR A 122 3.41 11.02 5.57
CA THR A 122 4.77 10.56 5.91
C THR A 122 5.42 11.35 7.04
N PHE A 123 5.11 12.65 7.19
CA PHE A 123 5.60 13.52 8.26
C PHE A 123 5.35 12.97 9.67
N VAL A 124 4.38 12.06 9.81
CA VAL A 124 3.93 11.51 11.11
C VAL A 124 4.50 10.11 11.40
N SER A 125 5.34 9.57 10.51
CA SER A 125 5.98 8.23 10.66
C SER A 125 7.44 8.25 11.13
N ALA A 126 7.99 9.44 11.41
CA ALA A 126 9.36 9.67 11.88
C ALA A 126 9.52 9.57 13.41
#